data_AF-A0ABD5S2W6-F1
#
_entry.id   AF-A0ABD5S2W6-F1
#
_cell.length_a   1.000
_cell.length_b   1.000
_cell.length_c   1.000
_cell.angle_alpha   90.00
_cell.angle_beta   90.00
_cell.angle_gamma   90.00
#
_symmetry.space_group_name_H-M   'P 1'
#
loop_
_entity.id
_entity.type
_entity.pdbx_description
1 polymer ?
#
loop_
_entity_poly.entity_id
_entity_poly.type
_entity_poly.pdbx_seq_one_letter_code
_entity_poly.pdbx_strand_id
1 'polypeptide(L)'
;MSSNNASQKAVSVDEQAFEKADAAEVDEDGFEVVDETPEFEATVEQETQAKVDANHPEGIADTSQDRIHGVTLEQEECIQAREAELERISAKAELGTQEGREVRTRDVATRRSAERRAEFQQRVVGVDSCLDPERTDPRATLAQGQLARVNEQAMRVAEEVNGWSRAAISRWLAEKVADGEDLASAVVEVFERVQLAEGRVVPIGKLEEVGRKKVSIEGRVETLWDPSHPSIAQVGLVADDSGQTRVTIWEKSNAPWIEEGEQVRIHGAARNWYEGRVSLAVTGWSTLHFPERGRWWEE
;
A
#
# COMPACT_ATOMS: atom_id res chain seq x y z
N MET A 1 5.65 -4.73 -54.37
CA MET A 1 4.18 -4.83 -54.23
C MET A 1 3.82 -4.05 -52.97
N SER A 2 3.17 -2.90 -52.93
CA SER A 2 2.65 -1.94 -53.89
C SER A 2 2.72 -0.58 -53.16
N SER A 3 3.17 0.46 -53.84
CA SER A 3 3.21 1.85 -53.37
C SER A 3 1.81 2.44 -53.24
N ASN A 4 1.49 3.16 -52.17
CA ASN A 4 0.27 3.94 -52.08
C ASN A 4 0.59 5.41 -52.32
N ASN A 5 0.22 5.91 -53.50
CA ASN A 5 0.38 7.30 -53.91
C ASN A 5 -0.87 8.08 -53.49
N ALA A 6 -0.65 9.21 -52.81
CA ALA A 6 -1.69 10.19 -52.49
C ALA A 6 -2.03 11.02 -53.74
N SER A 7 -3.32 11.13 -54.06
CA SER A 7 -3.82 12.13 -55.00
C SER A 7 -5.27 12.46 -54.68
N GLN A 8 -5.51 13.62 -54.06
CA GLN A 8 -6.76 14.34 -54.23
C GLN A 8 -6.49 15.81 -54.51
N LYS A 9 -7.30 16.31 -55.42
CA LYS A 9 -7.05 17.33 -56.42
C LYS A 9 -7.65 18.63 -55.92
N ALA A 10 -6.87 19.71 -55.95
CA ALA A 10 -7.35 21.06 -55.64
C ALA A 10 -8.46 21.45 -56.62
N VAL A 11 -9.61 21.88 -56.08
CA VAL A 11 -10.72 22.47 -56.82
C VAL A 11 -10.59 23.98 -56.68
N SER A 12 -10.43 24.67 -57.81
CA SER A 12 -10.40 26.13 -57.89
C SER A 12 -11.82 26.69 -57.75
N VAL A 13 -11.91 27.77 -56.99
CA VAL A 13 -13.12 28.59 -56.79
C VAL A 13 -13.32 29.43 -58.04
N ASP A 14 -14.42 29.22 -58.75
CA ASP A 14 -14.89 30.10 -59.83
C ASP A 14 -15.58 31.34 -59.25
N GLU A 15 -15.33 32.46 -59.92
CA GLU A 15 -15.76 33.82 -59.61
C GLU A 15 -17.27 34.06 -59.85
N GLN A 16 -17.87 34.76 -58.88
CA GLN A 16 -18.82 35.88 -59.02
C GLN A 16 -20.14 35.71 -59.81
N ALA A 17 -21.25 35.96 -59.11
CA ALA A 17 -22.21 37.03 -59.45
C ALA A 17 -23.25 37.20 -58.33
N PHE A 18 -23.10 38.25 -57.52
CA PHE A 18 -24.18 38.81 -56.71
C PHE A 18 -24.65 40.07 -57.43
N GLU A 19 -25.85 40.01 -58.01
CA GLU A 19 -26.55 41.20 -58.49
C GLU A 19 -27.62 41.53 -57.44
N LYS A 20 -27.37 42.58 -56.65
CA LYS A 20 -28.40 43.22 -55.80
C LYS A 20 -29.02 44.34 -56.62
N ALA A 21 -30.34 44.32 -56.75
CA ALA A 21 -31.10 45.44 -57.26
C ALA A 21 -32.34 45.60 -56.37
N ASP A 22 -32.25 46.52 -55.41
CA ASP A 22 -33.43 47.14 -54.82
C ASP A 22 -33.22 48.66 -54.96
N ALA A 23 -34.13 49.27 -55.72
CA ALA A 23 -34.14 50.70 -55.99
C ALA A 23 -34.82 51.42 -54.84
N ALA A 24 -34.11 52.32 -54.17
CA ALA A 24 -34.68 53.21 -53.15
C ALA A 24 -35.46 54.34 -53.83
N GLU A 25 -36.73 54.53 -53.45
CA GLU A 25 -37.52 55.71 -53.81
C GLU A 25 -37.07 56.91 -52.97
N VAL A 26 -36.87 58.05 -53.64
CA VAL A 26 -36.34 59.30 -53.07
C VAL A 26 -37.45 60.35 -53.10
N ASP A 27 -37.58 61.13 -52.03
CA ASP A 27 -38.53 62.24 -51.98
C ASP A 27 -38.05 63.50 -52.75
N GLU A 28 -38.93 64.50 -52.88
CA GLU A 28 -38.73 65.67 -53.76
C GLU A 28 -37.61 66.64 -53.31
N ASP A 29 -37.00 66.41 -52.14
CA ASP A 29 -35.82 67.15 -51.65
C ASP A 29 -34.57 66.25 -51.48
N GLY A 30 -34.61 65.00 -51.96
CA GLY A 30 -33.43 64.16 -52.14
C GLY A 30 -32.99 63.33 -50.92
N PHE A 31 -33.90 62.99 -49.99
CA PHE A 31 -33.63 62.06 -48.89
C PHE A 31 -34.46 60.76 -49.02
N GLU A 32 -33.90 59.64 -48.54
CA GLU A 32 -34.52 58.31 -48.55
C GLU A 32 -35.55 58.19 -47.43
N VAL A 33 -36.80 57.84 -47.77
CA VAL A 33 -37.89 57.64 -46.79
C VAL A 33 -37.68 56.29 -46.09
N VAL A 34 -37.24 56.31 -44.84
CA VAL A 34 -37.14 55.10 -44.00
C VAL A 34 -38.47 54.90 -43.28
N ASP A 35 -39.28 53.92 -43.71
CA ASP A 35 -40.40 53.41 -42.92
C ASP A 35 -39.83 52.67 -41.67
N GLU A 36 -40.08 53.22 -40.47
CA GLU A 36 -39.57 52.71 -39.18
C GLU A 36 -40.33 51.46 -38.66
N THR A 37 -40.50 50.43 -39.50
CA THR A 37 -40.94 49.11 -39.01
C THR A 37 -40.06 48.00 -39.61
N PRO A 38 -39.03 47.51 -38.89
CA PRO A 38 -38.20 46.43 -39.39
C PRO A 38 -38.98 45.10 -39.37
N GLU A 39 -39.14 44.47 -40.54
CA GLU A 39 -39.49 43.05 -40.61
C GLU A 39 -38.30 42.23 -40.11
N PHE A 40 -38.47 41.52 -39.00
CA PHE A 40 -37.44 40.65 -38.46
C PHE A 40 -37.33 39.38 -39.30
N GLU A 41 -36.50 39.42 -40.34
CA GLU A 41 -36.03 38.20 -41.00
C GLU A 41 -35.02 37.50 -40.09
N ALA A 42 -35.18 36.18 -39.93
CA ALA A 42 -34.21 35.39 -39.18
C ALA A 42 -32.84 35.55 -39.85
N THR A 43 -31.81 35.82 -39.05
CA THR A 43 -30.46 35.93 -39.60
C THR A 43 -30.09 34.63 -40.31
N VAL A 44 -29.32 34.71 -41.40
CA VAL A 44 -28.84 33.54 -42.16
C VAL A 44 -28.15 32.53 -41.22
N GLU A 45 -27.48 32.99 -40.16
CA GLU A 45 -26.89 32.13 -39.14
C GLU A 45 -27.94 31.32 -38.35
N GLN A 46 -29.07 31.92 -38.00
CA GLN A 46 -30.17 31.23 -37.31
C GLN A 46 -30.85 30.20 -38.22
N GLU A 47 -31.05 30.51 -39.51
CA GLU A 47 -31.58 29.52 -40.47
C GLU A 47 -30.59 28.37 -40.68
N THR A 48 -29.30 28.70 -40.78
CA THR A 48 -28.24 27.69 -40.94
C THR A 48 -28.18 26.80 -39.70
N GLN A 49 -28.25 27.38 -38.50
CA GLN A 49 -28.22 26.65 -37.25
C GLN A 49 -29.48 25.77 -37.08
N ALA A 50 -30.67 26.30 -37.37
CA ALA A 50 -31.90 25.51 -37.34
C ALA A 50 -31.85 24.31 -38.30
N LYS A 51 -31.21 24.48 -39.47
CA LYS A 51 -31.01 23.39 -40.43
C LYS A 51 -29.95 22.39 -39.98
N VAL A 52 -28.89 22.84 -39.30
CA VAL A 52 -27.88 21.97 -38.68
C VAL A 52 -28.52 21.15 -37.55
N ASP A 53 -29.32 21.79 -36.69
CA ASP A 53 -29.98 21.16 -35.56
C ASP A 53 -31.04 20.15 -36.00
N ALA A 54 -31.82 20.45 -37.05
CA ALA A 54 -32.78 19.52 -37.65
C ALA A 54 -32.11 18.29 -38.29
N ASN A 55 -30.85 18.40 -38.70
CA ASN A 55 -30.07 17.27 -39.25
C ASN A 55 -29.15 16.63 -38.19
N HIS A 56 -29.16 17.10 -36.94
CA HIS A 56 -28.36 16.53 -35.88
C HIS A 56 -29.03 15.24 -35.36
N PRO A 57 -28.30 14.13 -35.17
CA PRO A 57 -28.87 12.85 -34.75
C PRO A 57 -29.53 12.89 -33.36
N GLU A 58 -29.28 13.93 -32.56
CA GLU A 58 -29.90 14.16 -31.25
C GLU A 58 -31.00 15.25 -31.26
N GLY A 59 -31.28 15.86 -32.42
CA GLY A 59 -32.38 16.81 -32.61
C GLY A 59 -33.73 16.16 -32.90
N ILE A 60 -33.74 14.83 -33.08
CA ILE A 60 -34.94 14.03 -33.37
C ILE A 60 -35.52 13.54 -32.04
N ALA A 61 -36.58 14.20 -31.58
CA ALA A 61 -37.13 13.97 -30.24
C ALA A 61 -38.02 12.71 -30.10
N ASP A 62 -38.43 12.09 -31.21
CA ASP A 62 -39.32 10.93 -31.18
C ASP A 62 -38.95 9.87 -32.23
N THR A 63 -38.29 8.81 -31.79
CA THR A 63 -37.92 7.61 -32.58
C THR A 63 -38.90 6.45 -32.36
N SER A 64 -40.02 6.67 -31.64
CA SER A 64 -40.96 5.61 -31.22
C SER A 64 -41.95 5.17 -32.31
N GLN A 65 -41.96 5.84 -33.47
CA GLN A 65 -42.88 5.57 -34.59
C GLN A 65 -42.20 4.72 -35.67
N ASP A 66 -43.00 3.95 -36.43
CA ASP A 66 -42.53 3.07 -37.51
C ASP A 66 -41.75 3.81 -38.63
N ARG A 67 -41.87 5.13 -38.72
CA ARG A 67 -41.10 5.98 -39.63
C ARG A 67 -40.70 7.30 -38.97
N ILE A 68 -39.40 7.60 -38.97
CA ILE A 68 -38.90 8.89 -38.49
C ILE A 68 -39.11 9.95 -39.59
N HIS A 69 -39.96 10.95 -39.34
CA HIS A 69 -40.25 12.00 -40.30
C HIS A 69 -39.10 13.04 -40.38
N GLY A 70 -38.69 13.40 -41.60
CA GLY A 70 -37.66 14.42 -41.84
C GLY A 70 -36.25 13.88 -42.04
N VAL A 71 -36.05 12.57 -41.92
CA VAL A 71 -34.77 11.89 -42.18
C VAL A 71 -34.82 11.05 -43.45
N THR A 72 -33.65 10.77 -44.02
CA THR A 72 -33.50 9.78 -45.08
C THR A 72 -33.59 8.36 -44.51
N LEU A 73 -33.91 7.38 -45.36
CA LEU A 73 -33.96 5.96 -44.97
C LEU A 73 -32.62 5.48 -44.38
N GLU A 74 -31.49 5.92 -44.96
CA GLU A 74 -30.15 5.57 -44.48
C GLU A 74 -29.89 6.13 -43.06
N GLN A 75 -30.40 7.32 -42.77
CA GLN A 75 -30.29 7.93 -41.44
C GLN A 75 -31.17 7.19 -40.42
N GLU A 76 -32.37 6.78 -40.82
CA GLU A 76 -33.28 5.99 -40.00
C GLU A 76 -32.66 4.63 -39.61
N GLU A 77 -32.12 3.90 -40.57
CA GLU A 77 -31.41 2.63 -40.30
C GLU A 77 -30.19 2.83 -39.38
N CYS A 78 -29.48 3.96 -39.53
CA CYS A 78 -28.34 4.31 -38.69
C CYS A 78 -28.76 4.60 -37.23
N ILE A 79 -29.88 5.31 -37.03
CA ILE A 79 -30.44 5.60 -35.71
C ILE A 79 -30.90 4.30 -35.04
N GLN A 80 -31.67 3.46 -35.74
CA GLN A 80 -32.14 2.18 -35.22
C GLN A 80 -30.97 1.25 -34.87
N ALA A 81 -29.93 1.18 -35.70
CA ALA A 81 -28.73 0.39 -35.42
C ALA A 81 -27.97 0.91 -34.18
N ARG A 82 -27.92 2.23 -33.97
CA ARG A 82 -27.31 2.84 -32.77
C ARG A 82 -28.12 2.52 -31.52
N GLU A 83 -29.44 2.65 -31.57
CA GLU A 83 -30.32 2.33 -30.44
C GLU A 83 -30.21 0.85 -30.06
N ALA A 84 -30.22 -0.06 -31.05
CA ALA A 84 -30.03 -1.48 -30.81
C ALA A 84 -28.67 -1.82 -30.19
N GLU A 85 -27.58 -1.14 -30.59
CA GLU A 85 -26.27 -1.32 -29.94
C GLU A 85 -26.23 -0.68 -28.54
N LEU A 86 -26.91 0.46 -28.32
CA LEU A 86 -27.06 1.06 -27.00
C LEU A 86 -27.84 0.15 -26.05
N GLU A 87 -28.92 -0.49 -26.50
CA GLU A 87 -29.67 -1.50 -25.74
C GLU A 87 -28.81 -2.73 -25.43
N ARG A 88 -28.00 -3.16 -26.41
CA ARG A 88 -27.06 -4.27 -26.20
C ARG A 88 -25.99 -3.90 -25.16
N ILE A 89 -25.48 -2.67 -25.19
CA ILE A 89 -24.50 -2.16 -24.22
C ILE A 89 -25.16 -2.03 -22.84
N SER A 90 -26.40 -1.53 -22.75
CA SER A 90 -27.13 -1.39 -21.48
C SER A 90 -27.43 -2.75 -20.86
N ALA A 91 -27.93 -3.73 -21.63
CA ALA A 91 -28.16 -5.10 -21.17
C ALA A 91 -26.86 -5.79 -20.70
N LYS A 92 -25.74 -5.54 -21.39
CA LYS A 92 -24.41 -6.03 -20.97
C LYS A 92 -23.93 -5.32 -19.70
N ALA A 93 -24.26 -4.05 -19.51
CA ALA A 93 -23.90 -3.28 -18.32
C ALA A 93 -24.70 -3.72 -17.09
N GLU A 94 -25.97 -4.11 -17.24
CA GLU A 94 -26.79 -4.68 -16.16
C GLU A 94 -26.18 -5.97 -15.59
N LEU A 95 -25.71 -6.88 -16.46
CA LEU A 95 -24.95 -8.08 -16.08
C LEU A 95 -23.56 -7.78 -15.47
N GLY A 96 -23.06 -6.56 -15.64
CA GLY A 96 -21.74 -6.09 -15.20
C GLY A 96 -21.73 -5.28 -13.91
N THR A 97 -22.88 -5.14 -13.23
CA THR A 97 -22.95 -4.37 -11.98
C THR A 97 -22.00 -4.99 -10.93
N GLN A 98 -20.98 -4.22 -10.58
CA GLN A 98 -19.95 -4.56 -9.58
C GLN A 98 -20.50 -4.62 -8.15
N GLU A 99 -21.82 -4.48 -7.99
CA GLU A 99 -22.51 -4.45 -6.72
C GLU A 99 -22.28 -5.78 -5.97
N GLY A 100 -21.80 -5.67 -4.73
CA GLY A 100 -21.44 -6.83 -3.93
C GLY A 100 -20.21 -7.63 -4.42
N ARG A 101 -19.46 -7.19 -5.45
CA ARG A 101 -18.18 -7.83 -5.81
C ARG A 101 -17.16 -7.72 -4.69
N GLU A 102 -17.08 -6.56 -4.05
CA GLU A 102 -16.19 -6.34 -2.91
C GLU A 102 -16.51 -7.31 -1.76
N VAL A 103 -17.80 -7.41 -1.39
CA VAL A 103 -18.27 -8.32 -0.35
C VAL A 103 -17.92 -9.78 -0.69
N ARG A 104 -18.26 -10.26 -1.90
CA ARG A 104 -17.91 -11.62 -2.34
C ARG A 104 -16.40 -11.87 -2.35
N THR A 105 -15.62 -10.89 -2.78
CA THR A 105 -14.15 -11.00 -2.80
C THR A 105 -13.59 -11.05 -1.38
N ARG A 106 -14.13 -10.24 -0.46
CA ARG A 106 -13.79 -10.24 0.96
C ARG A 106 -14.14 -11.57 1.62
N ASP A 107 -15.30 -12.14 1.33
CA ASP A 107 -15.72 -13.43 1.87
C ASP A 107 -14.79 -14.56 1.39
N VAL A 108 -14.50 -14.59 0.08
CA VAL A 108 -13.55 -15.55 -0.49
C VAL A 108 -12.15 -15.37 0.09
N ALA A 109 -11.67 -14.13 0.24
CA ALA A 109 -10.37 -13.84 0.82
C ALA A 109 -10.31 -14.27 2.30
N THR A 110 -11.36 -14.00 3.06
CA THR A 110 -11.48 -14.38 4.48
C THR A 110 -11.47 -15.90 4.64
N ARG A 111 -12.28 -16.61 3.86
CA ARG A 111 -12.32 -18.08 3.84
C ARG A 111 -10.96 -18.67 3.46
N ARG A 112 -10.37 -18.23 2.35
CA ARG A 112 -9.03 -18.69 1.91
C ARG A 112 -7.96 -18.37 2.94
N SER A 113 -8.06 -17.24 3.63
CA SER A 113 -7.13 -16.88 4.70
C SER A 113 -7.31 -17.76 5.94
N ALA A 114 -8.52 -18.22 6.25
CA ALA A 114 -8.75 -19.20 7.31
C ALA A 114 -8.18 -20.57 6.94
N GLU A 115 -8.45 -21.05 5.73
CA GLU A 115 -7.90 -22.30 5.19
C GLU A 115 -6.36 -22.32 5.23
N ARG A 116 -5.71 -21.27 4.72
CA ARG A 116 -4.25 -21.14 4.77
C ARG A 116 -3.68 -21.11 6.20
N ARG A 117 -4.38 -20.48 7.15
CA ARG A 117 -3.95 -20.45 8.55
C ARG A 117 -4.04 -21.84 9.19
N ALA A 118 -5.12 -22.58 8.94
CA ALA A 118 -5.27 -23.95 9.42
C ALA A 118 -4.19 -24.88 8.85
N GLU A 119 -3.94 -24.80 7.54
CA GLU A 119 -2.87 -25.56 6.88
C GLU A 119 -1.48 -25.18 7.41
N PHE A 120 -1.24 -23.89 7.68
CA PHE A 120 -0.01 -23.44 8.31
C PHE A 120 0.14 -24.00 9.73
N GLN A 121 -0.92 -23.92 10.55
CA GLN A 121 -0.92 -24.47 11.91
C GLN A 121 -0.60 -25.97 11.91
N GLN A 122 -1.20 -26.75 11.03
CA GLN A 122 -0.89 -28.18 10.87
C GLN A 122 0.57 -28.44 10.50
N ARG A 123 1.15 -27.64 9.60
CA ARG A 123 2.57 -27.77 9.22
C ARG A 123 3.52 -27.38 10.34
N VAL A 124 3.17 -26.38 11.14
CA VAL A 124 4.02 -25.88 12.23
C VAL A 124 4.10 -26.88 13.39
N VAL A 125 3.14 -27.79 13.55
CA VAL A 125 3.19 -28.87 14.56
C VAL A 125 4.51 -29.66 14.50
N GLY A 126 5.05 -29.90 13.31
CA GLY A 126 6.33 -30.59 13.14
C GLY A 126 7.55 -29.79 13.58
N VAL A 127 7.43 -28.46 13.72
CA VAL A 127 8.49 -27.55 14.17
C VAL A 127 8.34 -27.24 15.65
N ASP A 128 7.11 -27.00 16.10
CA ASP A 128 6.78 -26.68 17.47
C ASP A 128 5.48 -27.38 17.89
N SER A 129 5.62 -28.45 18.68
CA SER A 129 4.48 -29.24 19.16
C SER A 129 3.55 -28.44 20.06
N CYS A 130 4.01 -27.33 20.64
CA CYS A 130 3.17 -26.48 21.46
C CYS A 130 2.19 -25.64 20.62
N LEU A 131 2.34 -25.59 19.29
CA LEU A 131 1.42 -24.93 18.37
C LEU A 131 0.39 -25.87 17.75
N ASP A 132 0.38 -27.14 18.19
CA ASP A 132 -0.62 -28.13 17.81
C ASP A 132 -2.02 -27.72 18.32
N PRO A 133 -3.00 -27.52 17.42
CA PRO A 133 -4.37 -27.19 17.81
C PRO A 133 -5.11 -28.34 18.52
N GLU A 134 -4.68 -29.59 18.33
CA GLU A 134 -5.30 -30.77 18.94
C GLU A 134 -4.68 -31.13 20.30
N ARG A 135 -3.48 -30.62 20.58
CA ARG A 135 -2.81 -30.85 21.86
C ARG A 135 -3.50 -30.10 22.99
N THR A 136 -3.88 -30.83 24.03
CA THR A 136 -4.40 -30.27 25.28
C THR A 136 -3.42 -29.24 25.84
N ASP A 137 -3.93 -28.09 26.28
CA ASP A 137 -3.10 -27.05 26.89
C ASP A 137 -2.31 -27.61 28.09
N PRO A 138 -0.97 -27.48 28.13
CA PRO A 138 -0.15 -27.99 29.24
C PRO A 138 -0.57 -27.45 30.61
N ARG A 139 -1.21 -26.28 30.66
CA ARG A 139 -1.73 -25.72 31.91
C ARG A 139 -2.86 -26.54 32.52
N ALA A 140 -3.60 -27.28 31.69
CA ALA A 140 -4.72 -28.11 32.15
C ALA A 140 -4.27 -29.44 32.78
N THR A 141 -3.03 -29.87 32.56
CA THR A 141 -2.49 -31.11 33.13
C THR A 141 -1.85 -30.91 34.50
N LEU A 142 -1.52 -29.66 34.86
CA LEU A 142 -0.88 -29.33 36.13
C LEU A 142 -1.87 -29.32 37.30
N ALA A 143 -1.37 -29.71 38.48
CA ALA A 143 -2.13 -29.52 39.71
C ALA A 143 -2.32 -28.02 40.01
N GLN A 144 -3.43 -27.67 40.68
CA GLN A 144 -3.79 -26.28 40.96
C GLN A 144 -2.66 -25.47 41.64
N GLY A 145 -1.92 -26.08 42.58
CA GLY A 145 -0.79 -25.45 43.24
C GLY A 145 0.41 -25.20 42.31
N GLN A 146 0.70 -26.12 41.39
CA GLN A 146 1.76 -25.94 40.39
C GLN A 146 1.37 -24.84 39.39
N LEU A 147 0.12 -24.86 38.92
CA LEU A 147 -0.41 -23.85 38.01
C LEU A 147 -0.39 -22.45 38.63
N ALA A 148 -0.68 -22.32 39.94
CA ALA A 148 -0.58 -21.05 40.64
C ALA A 148 0.87 -20.51 40.64
N ARG A 149 1.85 -21.36 40.93
CA ARG A 149 3.28 -20.98 40.90
C ARG A 149 3.76 -20.62 39.49
N VAL A 150 3.36 -21.39 38.47
CA VAL A 150 3.66 -21.08 37.07
C VAL A 150 3.09 -19.72 36.68
N ASN A 151 1.86 -19.41 37.08
CA ASN A 151 1.24 -18.13 36.82
C ASN A 151 1.96 -16.96 37.49
N GLU A 152 2.42 -17.15 38.73
CA GLU A 152 3.22 -16.16 39.45
C GLU A 152 4.54 -15.86 38.73
N GLN A 153 5.29 -16.89 38.34
CA GLN A 153 6.55 -16.71 37.61
C GLN A 153 6.33 -16.14 36.21
N ALA A 154 5.26 -16.55 35.52
CA ALA A 154 4.91 -15.99 34.22
C ALA A 154 4.63 -14.48 34.29
N MET A 155 4.04 -13.99 35.39
CA MET A 155 3.84 -12.55 35.60
C MET A 155 5.18 -11.84 35.75
N ARG A 156 6.07 -12.34 36.61
CA ARG A 156 7.41 -11.76 36.81
C ARG A 156 8.21 -11.67 35.52
N VAL A 157 8.24 -12.76 34.73
CA VAL A 157 8.95 -12.78 33.45
C VAL A 157 8.30 -11.83 32.43
N ALA A 158 6.97 -11.70 32.41
CA ALA A 158 6.28 -10.79 31.51
C ALA A 158 6.54 -9.31 31.84
N GLU A 159 6.64 -8.98 33.13
CA GLU A 159 6.99 -7.64 33.61
C GLU A 159 8.42 -7.26 33.22
N GLU A 160 9.36 -8.21 33.30
CA GLU A 160 10.76 -8.00 32.92
C GLU A 160 10.93 -7.92 31.39
N VAL A 161 10.22 -8.77 30.63
CA VAL A 161 10.48 -8.98 29.20
C VAL A 161 9.34 -8.43 28.33
N ASN A 162 9.36 -7.13 28.06
CA ASN A 162 8.36 -6.40 27.27
C ASN A 162 8.05 -6.99 25.88
N GLY A 163 6.83 -7.48 25.62
CA GLY A 163 6.38 -7.89 24.29
C GLY A 163 5.90 -9.34 24.17
N TRP A 164 5.91 -10.09 25.27
CA TRP A 164 5.24 -11.39 25.37
C TRP A 164 4.11 -11.34 26.39
N SER A 165 3.04 -12.06 26.11
CA SER A 165 1.90 -12.10 27.03
C SER A 165 2.15 -13.03 28.21
N ARG A 166 1.57 -12.65 29.36
CA ARG A 166 1.08 -13.51 30.46
C ARG A 166 0.95 -14.98 30.05
N ALA A 167 0.00 -15.18 29.14
CA ALA A 167 -0.48 -16.49 28.74
C ALA A 167 0.53 -17.28 27.93
N ALA A 168 1.32 -16.63 27.05
CA ALA A 168 2.35 -17.29 26.25
C ALA A 168 3.45 -17.85 27.15
N ILE A 169 3.98 -17.02 28.06
CA ILE A 169 5.02 -17.44 29.01
C ILE A 169 4.49 -18.54 29.93
N SER A 170 3.26 -18.39 30.44
CA SER A 170 2.62 -19.41 31.28
C SER A 170 2.43 -20.75 30.56
N ARG A 171 2.15 -20.76 29.25
CA ARG A 171 2.02 -21.99 28.46
C ARG A 171 3.36 -22.71 28.36
N TRP A 172 4.44 -21.99 28.04
CA TRP A 172 5.78 -22.58 27.94
C TRP A 172 6.30 -23.09 29.28
N LEU A 173 6.11 -22.34 30.37
CA LEU A 173 6.46 -22.80 31.71
C LEU A 173 5.66 -24.06 32.09
N ALA A 174 4.36 -24.09 31.77
CA ALA A 174 3.53 -25.24 32.08
C ALA A 174 3.93 -26.47 31.28
N GLU A 175 4.36 -26.31 30.03
CA GLU A 175 4.90 -27.38 29.20
C GLU A 175 6.13 -28.03 29.86
N LYS A 176 7.13 -27.23 30.25
CA LYS A 176 8.34 -27.74 30.92
C LYS A 176 8.05 -28.44 32.24
N VAL A 177 7.19 -27.84 33.07
CA VAL A 177 6.80 -28.43 34.36
C VAL A 177 5.98 -29.72 34.16
N ALA A 178 5.14 -29.78 33.11
CA ALA A 178 4.39 -30.99 32.78
C ALA A 178 5.32 -32.12 32.26
N ASP A 179 6.41 -31.78 31.58
CA ASP A 179 7.45 -32.72 31.16
C ASP A 179 8.35 -33.19 32.34
N GLY A 180 8.12 -32.67 33.55
CA GLY A 180 8.79 -33.10 34.79
C GLY A 180 9.97 -32.22 35.19
N GLU A 181 10.18 -31.08 34.53
CA GLU A 181 11.24 -30.14 34.88
C GLU A 181 10.93 -29.37 36.16
N ASP A 182 11.96 -29.05 36.94
CA ASP A 182 11.82 -28.16 38.09
C ASP A 182 11.45 -26.74 37.65
N LEU A 183 10.58 -26.09 38.44
CA LEU A 183 10.05 -24.76 38.09
C LEU A 183 11.17 -23.72 37.95
N ALA A 184 12.22 -23.75 38.77
CA ALA A 184 13.29 -22.76 38.69
C ALA A 184 14.08 -22.91 37.38
N SER A 185 14.41 -24.14 36.99
CA SER A 185 15.07 -24.43 35.71
C SER A 185 14.21 -24.02 34.52
N ALA A 186 12.92 -24.39 34.55
CA ALA A 186 11.96 -24.01 33.52
C ALA A 186 11.86 -22.48 33.35
N VAL A 187 11.90 -21.73 34.45
CA VAL A 187 11.86 -20.25 34.42
C VAL A 187 13.10 -19.68 33.77
N VAL A 188 14.30 -20.17 34.12
CA VAL A 188 15.55 -19.69 33.51
C VAL A 188 15.55 -19.97 32.01
N GLU A 189 15.21 -21.20 31.58
CA GLU A 189 15.21 -21.55 30.16
C GLU A 189 14.19 -20.72 29.37
N VAL A 190 12.96 -20.57 29.89
CA VAL A 190 11.94 -19.75 29.23
C VAL A 190 12.38 -18.30 29.19
N PHE A 191 12.92 -17.75 30.27
CA PHE A 191 13.41 -16.38 30.31
C PHE A 191 14.50 -16.13 29.26
N GLU A 192 15.47 -17.02 29.13
CA GLU A 192 16.52 -16.94 28.11
C GLU A 192 15.94 -17.05 26.69
N ARG A 193 15.04 -18.00 26.46
CA ARG A 193 14.33 -18.12 25.18
C ARG A 193 13.60 -16.82 24.81
N VAL A 194 12.92 -16.20 25.78
CA VAL A 194 12.14 -14.98 25.56
C VAL A 194 13.06 -13.79 25.27
N GLN A 195 14.18 -13.66 26.00
CA GLN A 195 15.16 -12.60 25.79
C GLN A 195 15.89 -12.71 24.45
N LEU A 196 16.28 -13.92 24.04
CA LEU A 196 17.01 -14.17 22.80
C LEU A 196 16.09 -14.29 21.57
N ALA A 197 14.76 -14.16 21.76
CA ALA A 197 13.78 -14.27 20.69
C ALA A 197 14.00 -13.26 19.56
N GLU A 198 13.48 -13.58 18.38
CA GLU A 198 13.58 -12.71 17.20
C GLU A 198 12.73 -11.44 17.37
N GLY A 199 13.19 -10.34 16.79
CA GLY A 199 12.53 -9.03 16.94
C GLY A 199 12.78 -8.34 18.28
N ARG A 200 13.57 -8.94 19.18
CA ARG A 200 13.92 -8.35 20.48
C ARG A 200 15.31 -7.72 20.48
N VAL A 201 15.46 -6.74 21.37
CA VAL A 201 16.75 -6.21 21.81
C VAL A 201 17.41 -7.27 22.67
N VAL A 202 18.57 -7.74 22.23
CA VAL A 202 19.39 -8.75 22.91
C VAL A 202 20.44 -8.02 23.75
N PRO A 203 20.66 -8.42 25.01
CA PRO A 203 21.76 -7.91 25.81
C PRO A 203 23.11 -8.17 25.13
N ILE A 204 23.99 -7.18 25.10
CA ILE A 204 25.26 -7.23 24.37
C ILE A 204 26.15 -8.39 24.86
N GLY A 205 26.16 -8.68 26.16
CA GLY A 205 26.89 -9.79 26.76
C GLY A 205 26.42 -11.18 26.31
N LYS A 206 25.20 -11.31 25.78
CA LYS A 206 24.62 -12.58 25.31
C LYS A 206 24.66 -12.77 23.79
N LEU A 207 25.33 -11.88 23.05
CA LEU A 207 25.38 -11.95 21.58
C LEU A 207 26.03 -13.22 21.01
N GLU A 208 26.89 -13.86 21.79
CA GLU A 208 27.56 -15.12 21.42
C GLU A 208 26.59 -16.31 21.40
N GLU A 209 25.62 -16.33 22.33
CA GLU A 209 24.61 -17.38 22.48
C GLU A 209 23.57 -17.37 21.34
N VAL A 210 23.44 -16.26 20.62
CA VAL A 210 22.41 -16.09 19.60
C VAL A 210 22.77 -16.82 18.30
N GLY A 211 22.04 -17.87 17.91
CA GLY A 211 22.32 -18.61 16.67
C GLY A 211 22.08 -17.85 15.35
N ARG A 212 21.29 -16.76 15.35
CA ARG A 212 20.88 -16.05 14.12
C ARG A 212 21.92 -15.05 13.61
N LYS A 213 21.81 -14.71 12.32
CA LYS A 213 22.73 -13.78 11.62
C LYS A 213 22.43 -12.30 11.88
N LYS A 214 21.21 -11.96 12.29
CA LYS A 214 20.78 -10.58 12.52
C LYS A 214 20.26 -10.42 13.94
N VAL A 215 20.67 -9.36 14.61
CA VAL A 215 20.28 -9.08 16.01
C VAL A 215 19.90 -7.63 16.17
N SER A 216 19.12 -7.33 17.21
CA SER A 216 18.90 -5.95 17.63
C SER A 216 19.56 -5.75 18.98
N ILE A 217 20.19 -4.61 19.19
CA ILE A 217 20.82 -4.24 20.46
C ILE A 217 20.43 -2.82 20.86
N GLU A 218 20.63 -2.51 22.13
CA GLU A 218 20.48 -1.18 22.68
C GLU A 218 21.66 -0.95 23.62
N GLY A 219 22.28 0.22 23.54
CA GLY A 219 23.43 0.54 24.36
C GLY A 219 23.89 1.97 24.14
N ARG A 220 24.84 2.40 24.96
CA ARG A 220 25.50 3.70 24.84
C ARG A 220 26.75 3.56 23.99
N VAL A 221 26.97 4.52 23.10
CA VAL A 221 28.21 4.62 22.33
C VAL A 221 29.32 5.09 23.27
N GLU A 222 30.31 4.24 23.55
CA GLU A 222 31.40 4.58 24.47
C GLU A 222 32.56 5.27 23.78
N THR A 223 32.89 4.83 22.56
CA THR A 223 34.06 5.32 21.83
C THR A 223 33.83 5.17 20.34
N LEU A 224 34.18 6.19 19.58
CA LEU A 224 34.27 6.17 18.12
C LEU A 224 35.73 6.24 17.70
N TRP A 225 36.07 5.50 16.66
CA TRP A 225 37.41 5.53 16.08
C TRP A 225 37.38 6.03 14.65
N ASP A 226 38.52 6.55 14.20
CA ASP A 226 38.71 6.92 12.80
C ASP A 226 38.58 5.68 11.90
N PRO A 227 37.75 5.74 10.84
CA PRO A 227 37.56 4.61 9.94
C PRO A 227 38.85 4.29 9.18
N SER A 228 39.26 3.03 9.20
CA SER A 228 40.48 2.58 8.53
C SER A 228 40.36 2.45 7.01
N HIS A 229 39.14 2.54 6.46
CA HIS A 229 38.85 2.38 5.04
C HIS A 229 37.65 3.23 4.63
N PRO A 230 37.63 3.86 3.42
CA PRO A 230 36.55 4.75 2.98
C PRO A 230 35.18 4.07 2.84
N SER A 231 35.11 2.74 2.83
CA SER A 231 33.84 2.01 2.82
C SER A 231 33.17 1.95 4.20
N ILE A 232 33.89 2.31 5.26
CA ILE A 232 33.39 2.38 6.63
C ILE A 232 33.02 3.84 6.91
N ALA A 233 31.75 4.09 7.23
CA ALA A 233 31.31 5.44 7.63
C ALA A 233 31.74 5.74 9.07
N GLN A 234 31.47 4.82 9.99
CA GLN A 234 31.83 4.94 11.40
C GLN A 234 32.15 3.56 11.97
N VAL A 235 33.04 3.52 12.96
CA VAL A 235 33.31 2.32 13.74
C VAL A 235 33.50 2.71 15.18
N GLY A 236 32.94 1.93 16.10
CA GLY A 236 32.94 2.26 17.51
C GLY A 236 32.64 1.10 18.43
N LEU A 237 32.63 1.40 19.72
CA LEU A 237 32.26 0.51 20.80
C LEU A 237 30.89 0.94 21.36
N VAL A 238 29.98 -0.02 21.46
CA VAL A 238 28.67 0.18 22.10
C VAL A 238 28.57 -0.77 23.27
N ALA A 239 28.12 -0.26 24.42
CA ALA A 239 28.01 -1.01 25.66
C ALA A 239 26.64 -0.87 26.32
N ASP A 240 26.24 -1.91 27.03
CA ASP A 240 25.10 -1.95 27.94
C ASP A 240 25.56 -2.55 29.28
N ASP A 241 24.63 -2.72 30.23
CA ASP A 241 24.94 -3.28 31.54
C ASP A 241 25.45 -4.73 31.49
N SER A 242 25.26 -5.43 30.36
CA SER A 242 25.65 -6.82 30.17
C SER A 242 27.01 -6.98 29.47
N GLY A 243 27.47 -5.97 28.73
CA GLY A 243 28.78 -6.01 28.06
C GLY A 243 28.94 -4.98 26.96
N GLN A 244 30.02 -5.14 26.18
CA GLN A 244 30.41 -4.22 25.10
C GLN A 244 30.70 -4.97 23.80
N THR A 245 30.34 -4.39 22.67
CA THR A 245 30.60 -4.95 21.34
C THR A 245 31.05 -3.88 20.36
N ARG A 246 31.90 -4.29 19.41
CA ARG A 246 32.33 -3.43 18.31
C ARG A 246 31.22 -3.34 17.27
N VAL A 247 30.86 -2.11 16.90
CA VAL A 247 29.89 -1.82 15.85
C VAL A 247 30.60 -1.15 14.67
N THR A 248 30.35 -1.64 13.47
CA THR A 248 30.85 -1.06 12.21
C THR A 248 29.67 -0.61 11.37
N ILE A 249 29.62 0.66 11.01
CA ILE A 249 28.62 1.25 10.13
C ILE A 249 29.22 1.41 8.73
N TRP A 250 28.63 0.74 7.75
CA TRP A 250 29.11 0.80 6.36
C TRP A 250 28.60 2.07 5.67
N GLU A 251 29.43 2.69 4.84
CA GLU A 251 29.06 3.88 4.05
C GLU A 251 27.83 3.62 3.17
N LYS A 252 27.80 2.47 2.49
CA LYS A 252 26.64 2.01 1.70
C LYS A 252 25.36 1.76 2.50
N SER A 253 25.42 1.73 3.84
CA SER A 253 24.19 1.61 4.65
C SER A 253 23.38 2.90 4.67
N ASN A 254 24.02 4.05 4.42
CA ASN A 254 23.41 5.38 4.57
C ASN A 254 22.70 5.56 5.92
N ALA A 255 23.23 4.94 6.98
CA ALA A 255 22.69 5.03 8.32
C ALA A 255 22.93 6.44 8.91
N PRO A 256 22.07 6.91 9.82
CA PRO A 256 22.31 8.15 10.55
C PRO A 256 23.61 8.08 11.36
N TRP A 257 24.30 9.23 11.48
CA TRP A 257 25.51 9.34 12.28
C TRP A 257 25.21 9.15 13.77
N ILE A 258 26.08 8.40 14.46
CA ILE A 258 26.07 8.22 15.91
C ILE A 258 27.10 9.13 16.58
N GLU A 259 26.84 9.55 17.81
CA GLU A 259 27.75 10.39 18.60
C GLU A 259 28.28 9.63 19.83
N GLU A 260 29.47 9.99 20.31
CA GLU A 260 30.00 9.44 21.56
C GLU A 260 29.15 9.87 22.75
N GLY A 261 28.93 8.94 23.67
CA GLY A 261 28.10 9.12 24.84
C GLY A 261 26.59 9.01 24.55
N GLU A 262 26.15 8.80 23.32
CA GLU A 262 24.73 8.76 22.98
C GLU A 262 24.09 7.37 23.17
N GLN A 263 22.83 7.32 23.61
CA GLN A 263 22.05 6.07 23.61
C GLN A 263 21.55 5.73 22.19
N VAL A 264 21.88 4.53 21.70
CA VAL A 264 21.46 4.03 20.39
C VAL A 264 20.75 2.68 20.50
N ARG A 265 19.69 2.50 19.72
CA ARG A 265 19.03 1.21 19.49
C ARG A 265 19.21 0.81 18.02
N ILE A 266 19.92 -0.28 17.80
CA ILE A 266 20.24 -0.78 16.46
C ILE A 266 19.40 -2.01 16.18
N HIS A 267 18.54 -1.94 15.18
CA HIS A 267 17.69 -3.04 14.75
C HIS A 267 18.28 -3.75 13.53
N GLY A 268 18.32 -5.09 13.56
CA GLY A 268 18.72 -5.90 12.41
C GLY A 268 20.19 -5.73 12.02
N ALA A 269 21.08 -5.50 12.97
CA ALA A 269 22.52 -5.50 12.74
C ALA A 269 23.00 -6.90 12.37
N ALA A 270 23.90 -6.99 11.38
CA ALA A 270 24.49 -8.25 10.97
C ALA A 270 25.58 -8.67 11.97
N ARG A 271 25.44 -9.88 12.52
CA ARG A 271 26.41 -10.47 13.43
C ARG A 271 27.62 -11.00 12.67
N ASN A 272 28.81 -10.66 13.16
CA ASN A 272 30.09 -11.15 12.65
C ASN A 272 31.01 -11.54 13.82
N TRP A 273 32.12 -12.22 13.53
CA TRP A 273 33.14 -12.59 14.50
C TRP A 273 34.43 -11.81 14.22
N TYR A 274 34.98 -11.21 15.26
CA TYR A 274 36.24 -10.46 15.18
C TYR A 274 37.05 -10.74 16.45
N GLU A 275 38.27 -11.25 16.29
CA GLU A 275 39.18 -11.56 17.40
C GLU A 275 38.55 -12.40 18.52
N GLY A 276 37.71 -13.38 18.15
CA GLY A 276 37.05 -14.27 19.10
C GLY A 276 35.84 -13.67 19.83
N ARG A 277 35.46 -12.42 19.53
CA ARG A 277 34.25 -11.78 20.04
C ARG A 277 33.25 -11.48 18.92
N VAL A 278 31.98 -11.39 19.28
CA VAL A 278 30.96 -10.93 18.34
C VAL A 278 31.13 -9.43 18.08
N SER A 279 31.11 -9.07 16.80
CA SER A 279 31.02 -7.71 16.28
C SER A 279 29.74 -7.55 15.47
N LEU A 280 29.23 -6.32 15.39
CA LEU A 280 28.01 -6.00 14.68
C LEU A 280 28.30 -5.09 13.49
N ALA A 281 27.60 -5.35 12.38
CA ALA A 281 27.68 -4.55 11.17
C ALA A 281 26.31 -3.95 10.85
N VAL A 282 26.24 -2.62 10.76
CA VAL A 282 25.06 -1.89 10.30
C VAL A 282 25.07 -1.85 8.78
N THR A 283 24.03 -2.41 8.19
CA THR A 283 23.86 -2.52 6.72
C THR A 283 22.62 -1.74 6.27
N GLY A 284 22.36 -1.66 4.97
CA GLY A 284 21.12 -1.02 4.47
C GLY A 284 19.81 -1.70 4.89
N TRP A 285 19.87 -2.87 5.54
CA TRP A 285 18.73 -3.56 6.13
C TRP A 285 18.60 -3.33 7.65
N SER A 286 19.47 -2.49 8.20
CA SER A 286 19.53 -2.18 9.62
C SER A 286 18.95 -0.80 9.86
N THR A 287 18.26 -0.62 10.99
CA THR A 287 17.63 0.66 11.36
C THR A 287 18.21 1.14 12.68
N LEU A 288 18.63 2.40 12.75
CA LEU A 288 19.09 3.04 13.97
C LEU A 288 17.97 3.92 14.54
N HIS A 289 17.75 3.82 15.84
CA HIS A 289 16.85 4.66 16.60
C HIS A 289 17.61 5.30 17.76
N PHE A 290 17.31 6.55 18.05
CA PHE A 290 17.98 7.36 19.07
C PHE A 290 16.95 7.78 20.12
N PRO A 291 16.85 7.08 21.27
CA PRO A 291 15.85 7.39 22.29
C PRO A 291 16.00 8.77 22.94
N GLU A 292 17.19 9.37 22.87
CA GLU A 292 17.52 10.67 23.45
C GLU A 292 17.33 11.83 22.45
N ARG A 293 17.47 11.59 21.12
CA ARG A 293 17.27 12.64 20.11
C ARG A 293 15.79 13.04 20.02
N GLY A 294 15.54 14.35 20.03
CA GLY A 294 14.20 14.91 19.85
C GLY A 294 13.37 15.01 21.13
N ARG A 295 13.97 14.90 22.32
CA ARG A 295 13.36 15.33 23.58
C ARG A 295 13.47 16.85 23.75
N TRP A 296 12.79 17.60 22.89
CA TRP A 296 12.77 19.07 22.93
C TRP A 296 11.84 19.65 24.01
N TRP A 297 11.28 18.81 24.88
CA TRP A 297 10.28 19.16 25.91
C TRP A 297 10.75 18.88 27.35
N GLU A 298 12.05 18.64 27.57
CA GLU A 298 12.66 18.51 28.91
C GLU A 298 13.53 19.72 29.30
N GLU A 299 13.49 20.81 28.52
CA GLU A 299 14.10 22.11 28.84
C GLU A 299 13.11 23.10 29.48
#